data_AF-A0A7Y5VKY9-F1
#
_entry.id   AF-A0A7Y5VKY9-F1
#
_cell.length_a   1.000
_cell.length_b   1.000
_cell.length_c   1.000
_cell.angle_alpha   90.00
_cell.angle_beta   90.00
_cell.angle_gamma   90.00
#
_symmetry.space_group_name_H-M   'P 1'
#
loop_
_entity.id
_entity.type
_entity.pdbx_description
1 polymer ?
#
loop_
_entity_poly.entity_id
_entity_poly.type
_entity_poly.pdbx_seq_one_letter_code
_entity_poly.pdbx_strand_id
1 'polypeptide(L)' 'YAMRIDLDWIGNKIPRNDARWMGEMLGRLSHKQLIDAFLAGHFPTDQIDAYVEIVESRIRELKEL' A
#
# COMPACT_ATOMS: atom_id res chain seq x y z
N TYR A 1 8.12 -10.93 12.55
CA TYR A 1 7.32 -11.84 11.69
C TYR A 1 5.95 -12.17 12.29
N ALA A 2 5.83 -12.44 13.60
CA ALA A 2 4.55 -12.78 14.25
C ALA A 2 3.43 -11.71 14.13
N MET A 3 3.75 -10.41 14.19
CA MET A 3 2.75 -9.32 14.13
C MET A 3 1.87 -9.27 12.87
N ARG A 4 2.29 -9.88 11.75
CA ARG A 4 1.48 -9.89 10.51
C ARG A 4 0.39 -10.97 10.50
N ILE A 5 0.54 -12.03 11.29
CA ILE A 5 -0.41 -13.16 11.32
C ILE A 5 -1.77 -12.70 11.86
N ASP A 6 -1.79 -11.86 12.89
CA ASP A 6 -3.03 -11.37 13.51
C ASP A 6 -3.79 -10.35 12.65
N LEU A 7 -3.19 -9.89 11.54
CA LEU A 7 -3.78 -8.92 10.62
C LEU A 7 -4.20 -9.54 9.28
N ASP A 8 -3.94 -10.82 9.06
CA ASP A 8 -4.25 -11.52 7.81
C ASP A 8 -5.74 -11.44 7.44
N TRP A 9 -6.61 -11.40 8.47
CA TRP A 9 -8.05 -11.29 8.29
C TRP A 9 -8.51 -10.02 7.56
N ILE A 10 -7.73 -8.93 7.59
CA ILE A 10 -8.11 -7.65 6.97
C ILE A 10 -8.25 -7.78 5.45
N GLY A 11 -7.45 -8.65 4.83
CA GLY A 11 -7.48 -8.89 3.39
C GLY A 11 -8.49 -9.95 2.94
N ASN A 12 -9.18 -10.62 3.86
CA ASN A 12 -10.00 -11.78 3.53
C ASN A 12 -11.34 -11.40 2.90
N LYS A 13 -11.73 -12.14 1.86
CA LYS A 13 -13.01 -12.02 1.15
C LYS A 13 -13.28 -10.64 0.53
N ILE A 14 -12.23 -9.89 0.17
CA ILE A 14 -12.38 -8.65 -0.60
C ILE A 14 -12.79 -8.99 -2.05
N PRO A 15 -13.93 -8.47 -2.55
CA PRO A 15 -14.30 -8.61 -3.95
C PRO A 15 -13.23 -8.03 -4.88
N ARG A 16 -12.97 -8.67 -6.02
CA ARG A 16 -11.95 -8.20 -6.98
C ARG A 16 -12.19 -6.76 -7.43
N ASN A 17 -13.45 -6.38 -7.64
CA ASN A 17 -13.79 -5.01 -8.04
C ASN A 17 -13.43 -3.98 -6.96
N ASP A 18 -13.62 -4.31 -5.69
CA ASP A 18 -13.27 -3.41 -4.58
C ASP A 18 -11.74 -3.30 -4.46
N ALA A 19 -11.02 -4.40 -4.63
CA ALA A 19 -9.56 -4.41 -4.68
C ALA A 19 -9.02 -3.55 -5.83
N ARG A 20 -9.64 -3.66 -7.01
CA ARG A 20 -9.30 -2.83 -8.17
C ARG A 20 -9.59 -1.35 -7.93
N TRP A 21 -10.75 -1.04 -7.38
CA TRP A 21 -11.14 0.32 -7.01
C TRP A 21 -10.16 0.94 -6.00
N MET A 22 -9.67 0.18 -5.02
CA MET A 22 -8.62 0.64 -4.11
C MET A 22 -7.33 0.99 -4.87
N GLY A 23 -6.91 0.15 -5.83
CA GLY A 23 -5.77 0.44 -6.69
C GLY A 23 -5.96 1.74 -7.49
N GLU A 24 -7.15 1.95 -8.08
CA GLU A 24 -7.49 3.16 -8.81
C GLU A 24 -7.42 4.42 -7.93
N MET A 25 -7.94 4.34 -6.70
CA MET A 25 -7.95 5.46 -5.76
C MET A 25 -6.54 5.80 -5.26
N LEU A 26 -5.81 4.78 -4.78
CA LEU A 26 -4.47 4.96 -4.21
C LEU A 26 -3.46 5.42 -5.27
N GLY A 27 -3.59 4.94 -6.51
CA GLY A 27 -2.69 5.35 -7.58
C GLY A 27 -3.00 6.72 -8.19
N ARG A 28 -3.80 7.55 -7.52
CA ARG A 28 -3.88 9.01 -7.75
C ARG A 28 -2.86 9.78 -6.91
N LEU A 29 -2.30 9.14 -5.88
CA LEU A 29 -1.25 9.72 -5.07
C LEU A 29 0.04 9.80 -5.90
N SER A 30 0.70 10.94 -5.83
CA SER A 30 2.06 11.09 -6.36
C SER A 30 3.06 10.37 -5.46
N HIS A 31 4.23 10.05 -6.03
CA HIS A 31 5.36 9.47 -5.30
C HIS A 31 5.68 10.26 -4.00
N LYS A 32 5.73 11.60 -4.10
CA LYS A 32 5.94 12.47 -2.94
C LYS A 32 4.85 12.32 -1.88
N GLN A 33 3.58 12.22 -2.26
CA GLN A 33 2.49 12.04 -1.29
C GLN A 33 2.58 10.69 -0.57
N LEU A 34 3.09 9.65 -1.23
CA LEU A 34 3.37 8.37 -0.58
C LEU A 34 4.52 8.50 0.42
N ILE A 35 5.63 9.15 0.04
CA ILE A 35 6.73 9.46 0.98
C ILE A 35 6.20 10.24 2.20
N ASP A 36 5.44 11.30 1.97
CA ASP A 36 4.90 12.16 3.02
C ASP A 36 4.00 11.36 3.99
N ALA A 37 3.25 10.36 3.50
CA ALA A 37 2.44 9.47 4.33
C ALA A 37 3.31 8.59 5.25
N PHE A 38 4.42 8.04 4.75
CA PHE A 38 5.36 7.27 5.58
C PHE A 38 6.09 8.15 6.61
N LEU A 39 6.45 9.38 6.23
CA LEU A 39 7.03 10.36 7.15
C LEU A 39 6.04 10.70 8.29
N ALA A 40 4.76 10.95 7.97
CA ALA A 40 3.73 11.19 8.97
C ALA A 40 3.51 9.97 9.90
N GLY A 41 3.73 8.76 9.39
CA GLY A 41 3.74 7.51 10.16
C GLY A 41 5.00 7.28 11.00
N HIS A 42 5.97 8.19 11.01
CA HIS A 42 7.25 8.08 11.72
C HIS A 42 8.06 6.81 11.35
N PHE A 43 7.99 6.38 10.09
CA PHE A 43 8.82 5.29 9.59
C PHE A 43 10.31 5.71 9.52
N PRO A 44 11.25 4.75 9.64
CA PRO A 44 12.67 5.03 9.49
C PRO A 44 12.98 5.62 8.10
N THR A 45 13.60 6.80 8.05
CA THR A 45 13.80 7.56 6.80
C THR A 45 14.67 6.84 5.79
N ASP A 46 15.58 5.99 6.25
CA ASP A 46 16.45 5.13 5.43
C ASP A 46 15.71 3.98 4.74
N GLN A 47 14.45 3.72 5.12
CA GLN A 47 13.63 2.63 4.55
C GLN A 47 12.43 3.13 3.74
N ILE A 48 12.11 4.43 3.82
CA ILE A 48 10.88 4.98 3.22
C ILE A 48 10.85 4.73 1.71
N ASP A 49 11.94 5.00 0.99
CA ASP A 49 11.97 4.84 -0.47
C ASP A 49 11.67 3.38 -0.88
N ALA A 50 12.29 2.41 -0.20
CA ALA A 50 12.05 0.99 -0.46
C ALA A 50 10.59 0.59 -0.16
N TYR A 51 9.98 1.14 0.89
CA TYR A 51 8.57 0.88 1.17
C TYR A 51 7.63 1.53 0.16
N VAL A 52 7.93 2.75 -0.27
CA VAL A 52 7.15 3.46 -1.30
C VAL A 52 7.18 2.70 -2.62
N GLU A 53 8.35 2.23 -3.06
CA GLU A 53 8.48 1.42 -4.28
C GLU A 53 7.62 0.14 -4.23
N ILE A 54 7.63 -0.56 -3.10
CA ILE A 54 6.79 -1.75 -2.90
C ILE A 54 5.31 -1.39 -2.98
N VAL A 55 4.89 -0.32 -2.30
CA VAL A 55 3.48 0.13 -2.29
C VAL A 55 3.03 0.54 -3.70
N GLU A 56 3.84 1.30 -4.43
CA GLU A 56 3.55 1.66 -5.82
C GLU A 56 3.39 0.43 -6.71
N SER A 57 4.23 -0.59 -6.54
CA SER A 57 4.08 -1.86 -7.26
C SER A 57 2.75 -2.54 -6.95
N ARG A 58 2.39 -2.65 -5.67
CA ARG A 58 1.11 -3.27 -5.27
C ARG A 58 -0.09 -2.48 -5.77
N ILE A 59 -0.03 -1.15 -5.79
CA ILE A 59 -1.08 -0.30 -6.36
C ILE A 59 -1.26 -0.60 -7.86
N ARG A 60 -0.16 -0.77 -8.62
CA ARG A 60 -0.24 -1.16 -10.04
C ARG A 60 -0.89 -2.54 -10.21
N GLU A 61 -0.44 -3.53 -9.44
CA GLU A 61 -1.03 -4.88 -9.44
C GLU A 61 -2.55 -4.84 -9.13
N LEU A 62 -2.98 -4.03 -8.17
CA LEU A 62 -4.39 -3.88 -7.83
C LEU A 62 -5.21 -3.27 -8.98
N LYS A 63 -4.70 -2.25 -9.68
CA LYS A 63 -5.39 -1.63 -10.84
C LYS A 63 -5.62 -2.63 -11.99
N GLU A 64 -4.77 -3.64 -12.09
CA GLU A 64 -4.77 -4.66 -13.14
C GLU A 64 -5.58 -5.93 -12.78
N LEU A 65 -6.27 -5.96 -11.63
CA LEU A 65 -7.13 -7.06 -11.19
C LEU A 65 -8.42 -7.28 -12.02
#